data_AF-T1C945-F1
#
_entry.id   AF-T1C945-F1
#
_cell.length_a   1.000
_cell.length_b   1.000
_cell.length_c   1.000
_cell.angle_alpha   90.00
_cell.angle_beta   90.00
_cell.angle_gamma   90.00
#
_symmetry.space_group_name_H-M   'P 1'
#
loop_
_entity.id
_entity.type
_entity.pdbx_description
1 polymer ?
#
loop_
_entity_poly.entity_id
_entity_poly.type
_entity_poly.pdbx_seq_one_letter_code
_entity_poly.pdbx_strand_id
1 'polypeptide(L)'
;PQISVVEVKNEMLEPRIVAKNIARSLERGNNARRLLHMTIKDIINNGAMGAEIIAKGKLAAKGARAKTIKVRQGYLPKSGDVVKLVDEAKVASYPKYGAIGIQVRIVQAGTVFPQDKRKKFKDAKKQKRFIVEAGEGEEQMKSNINQE
;
A
#
# COMPACT_ATOMS: atom_id res chain seq x y z
N PRO A 1 2.24 -10.73 37.28
CA PRO A 1 2.08 -9.96 36.02
C PRO A 1 0.68 -10.17 35.43
N GLN A 2 -0.08 -9.09 35.24
CA GLN A 2 -1.36 -9.14 34.52
C GLN A 2 -1.12 -8.78 33.05
N ILE A 3 -1.62 -9.60 32.13
CA ILE A 3 -1.43 -9.45 30.68
C ILE A 3 -2.81 -9.27 30.05
N SER A 4 -3.00 -8.14 29.37
CA SER A 4 -4.20 -7.88 28.57
C SER A 4 -3.96 -8.31 27.12
N VAL A 5 -4.89 -9.07 26.55
CA VAL A 5 -4.84 -9.53 25.15
C VAL A 5 -5.78 -8.65 24.32
N VAL A 6 -5.30 -8.18 23.16
CA VAL A 6 -6.09 -7.39 22.21
C VAL A 6 -6.08 -8.09 20.86
N GLU A 7 -7.25 -8.22 20.26
CA GLU A 7 -7.41 -8.83 18.95
C GLU A 7 -7.13 -7.83 17.83
N VAL A 8 -6.61 -8.36 16.71
CA VAL A 8 -6.37 -7.56 15.51
C VAL A 8 -7.64 -7.57 14.66
N LYS A 9 -8.13 -6.39 14.29
CA LYS A 9 -9.38 -6.25 13.52
C LYS A 9 -9.30 -6.88 12.13
N ASN A 10 -8.23 -6.60 11.38
CA ASN A 10 -8.01 -7.10 10.03
C ASN A 10 -6.60 -7.67 9.88
N GLU A 11 -6.50 -8.99 9.79
CA GLU A 11 -5.20 -9.68 9.67
C GLU A 11 -4.45 -9.34 8.38
N MET A 12 -5.18 -9.08 7.29
CA MET A 12 -4.60 -8.86 5.96
C MET A 12 -3.93 -7.48 5.80
N LEU A 13 -4.21 -6.54 6.71
CA LEU A 13 -3.54 -5.24 6.74
C LEU A 13 -2.26 -5.25 7.57
N GLU A 14 -2.10 -6.23 8.46
CA GLU A 14 -0.93 -6.37 9.32
C GLU A 14 0.20 -7.15 8.63
N PRO A 15 1.33 -6.52 8.27
CA PRO A 15 2.36 -7.16 7.45
C PRO A 15 3.05 -8.33 8.16
N ARG A 16 3.11 -8.31 9.50
CA ARG A 16 3.72 -9.41 10.28
C ARG A 16 2.90 -10.69 10.20
N ILE A 17 1.58 -10.57 10.27
CA ILE A 17 0.66 -11.72 10.20
C ILE A 17 0.67 -12.30 8.79
N VAL A 18 0.55 -11.43 7.79
CA VAL A 18 0.64 -11.81 6.37
C VAL A 18 1.96 -12.53 6.07
N ALA A 19 3.10 -11.99 6.52
CA ALA A 19 4.41 -12.62 6.29
C ALA A 19 4.51 -14.02 6.94
N LYS A 20 3.98 -14.19 8.16
CA LYS A 20 3.91 -15.50 8.83
C LYS A 20 3.00 -16.50 8.09
N ASN A 21 1.88 -16.04 7.56
CA ASN A 21 0.96 -16.88 6.79
C ASN A 21 1.58 -17.38 5.48
N ILE A 22 2.35 -16.51 4.81
CA ILE A 22 3.14 -16.89 3.64
C ILE A 22 4.23 -17.89 4.03
N ALA A 23 4.95 -17.65 5.14
CA ALA A 23 6.00 -18.54 5.63
C ALA A 23 5.47 -19.96 5.88
N ARG A 24 4.38 -20.08 6.65
CA ARG A 24 3.70 -21.37 6.90
C ARG A 24 3.25 -22.06 5.61
N SER A 25 2.81 -21.27 4.63
CA SER A 25 2.36 -21.82 3.35
C SER A 25 3.51 -22.31 2.47
N LEU A 26 4.67 -21.67 2.54
CA LEU A 26 5.89 -22.11 1.87
C LEU A 26 6.52 -23.33 2.55
N GLU A 27 6.45 -23.43 3.88
CA GLU A 27 6.85 -24.62 4.64
C GLU A 27 6.04 -25.86 4.25
N ARG A 28 4.74 -25.68 3.98
CA ARG A 28 3.87 -26.73 3.43
C ARG A 28 4.20 -27.12 1.99
N GLY A 29 5.05 -26.38 1.29
CA GLY A 29 5.45 -26.67 -0.09
C GLY A 29 4.52 -26.09 -1.16
N ASN A 30 3.69 -25.10 -0.84
CA ASN A 30 2.89 -24.42 -1.85
C ASN A 30 3.77 -23.66 -2.85
N ASN A 31 3.33 -23.56 -4.10
CA ASN A 31 4.05 -22.84 -5.13
C ASN A 31 4.13 -21.34 -4.79
N ALA A 32 5.36 -20.85 -4.56
CA ALA A 32 5.63 -19.48 -4.16
C ALA A 32 5.04 -18.44 -5.12
N ARG A 33 5.09 -18.68 -6.44
CA ARG A 33 4.59 -17.71 -7.42
C ARG A 33 3.08 -17.53 -7.28
N ARG A 34 2.33 -18.64 -7.24
CA ARG A 34 0.87 -18.61 -7.09
C ARG A 34 0.47 -17.98 -5.75
N LEU A 35 1.13 -18.40 -4.66
CA LEU A 35 0.87 -17.90 -3.32
C LEU A 35 1.02 -16.37 -3.25
N LEU A 36 2.14 -15.83 -3.73
CA LEU A 36 2.40 -14.39 -3.68
C LEU A 36 1.37 -13.56 -4.46
N HIS A 37 0.98 -14.02 -5.65
CA HIS A 37 -0.03 -13.33 -6.46
C HIS A 37 -1.41 -13.37 -5.83
N MET A 38 -1.79 -14.49 -5.21
CA MET A 38 -3.05 -14.61 -4.48
C MET A 38 -3.08 -13.66 -3.28
N THR A 39 -2.04 -13.73 -2.43
CA THR A 39 -1.98 -12.93 -1.20
C THR A 39 -1.99 -11.42 -1.47
N ILE A 40 -1.32 -10.93 -2.52
CA ILE A 40 -1.38 -9.50 -2.86
C ILE A 40 -2.77 -9.06 -3.27
N LYS A 41 -3.49 -9.88 -4.03
CA LYS A 41 -4.89 -9.58 -4.39
C LYS A 41 -5.74 -9.50 -3.13
N ASP A 42 -5.56 -10.43 -2.21
CA ASP A 42 -6.30 -10.44 -0.94
C ASP A 42 -6.01 -9.18 -0.11
N ILE A 43 -4.74 -8.76 0.00
CA ILE A 43 -4.36 -7.53 0.73
C ILE A 43 -5.08 -6.29 0.15
N ILE A 44 -5.14 -6.17 -1.17
CA ILE A 44 -5.79 -5.03 -1.83
C ILE A 44 -7.30 -5.09 -1.67
N ASN A 45 -7.91 -6.28 -1.78
CA ASN A 45 -9.33 -6.47 -1.57
C ASN A 45 -9.76 -6.10 -0.13
N ASN A 46 -8.85 -6.24 0.84
CA ASN A 46 -9.06 -5.82 2.23
C ASN A 46 -8.85 -4.31 2.45
N GLY A 47 -8.61 -3.52 1.39
CA GLY A 47 -8.59 -2.06 1.43
C GLY A 47 -7.20 -1.42 1.48
N ALA A 48 -6.12 -2.18 1.33
CA ALA A 48 -4.78 -1.58 1.23
C ALA A 48 -4.64 -0.73 -0.04
N MET A 49 -3.95 0.41 0.06
CA MET A 49 -3.70 1.30 -1.09
C MET A 49 -2.63 0.72 -2.04
N GLY A 50 -1.74 -0.10 -1.49
CA GLY A 50 -0.79 -0.88 -2.26
C GLY A 50 0.06 -1.79 -1.38
N ALA A 51 0.62 -2.82 -2.00
CA ALA A 51 1.44 -3.80 -1.33
C ALA A 51 2.56 -4.31 -2.23
N GLU A 52 3.66 -4.71 -1.62
CA GLU A 52 4.78 -5.40 -2.26
C GLU A 52 5.22 -6.56 -1.39
N ILE A 53 5.35 -7.73 -2.01
CA ILE A 53 5.87 -8.92 -1.36
C ILE A 53 7.08 -9.40 -2.14
N ILE A 54 8.16 -9.65 -1.41
CA ILE A 54 9.42 -10.15 -1.93
C ILE A 54 9.74 -11.45 -1.22
N ALA A 55 9.88 -12.54 -1.97
CA ALA A 55 10.41 -13.79 -1.47
C ALA A 55 11.79 -14.03 -2.09
N LYS A 56 12.79 -14.30 -1.25
CA LYS A 56 14.18 -14.52 -1.65
C LYS A 56 14.65 -15.87 -1.13
N GLY A 57 15.22 -16.70 -1.99
CA GLY A 57 15.82 -17.97 -1.59
C GLY A 57 15.56 -19.08 -2.60
N LYS A 58 15.59 -20.33 -2.12
CA LYS A 58 15.36 -21.52 -2.97
C LYS A 58 13.87 -21.76 -3.16
N LEU A 59 13.25 -20.95 -4.02
CA LEU A 59 11.79 -20.89 -4.23
C LEU A 59 11.23 -22.04 -5.10
N ALA A 60 12.09 -22.71 -5.88
CA ALA A 60 11.68 -23.69 -6.88
C ALA A 60 12.20 -25.10 -6.54
N ALA A 61 11.71 -25.71 -5.45
CA ALA A 61 11.95 -27.11 -5.11
C ALA A 61 13.43 -27.54 -4.89
N LYS A 62 13.62 -28.85 -4.71
CA LYS A 62 14.90 -29.50 -4.38
C LYS A 62 15.93 -29.26 -5.49
N GLY A 63 17.08 -28.68 -5.15
CA GLY A 63 18.20 -28.47 -6.07
C GLY A 63 18.17 -27.18 -6.89
N ALA A 64 17.14 -26.34 -6.75
CA ALA A 64 17.12 -25.06 -7.47
C ALA A 64 18.08 -24.03 -6.87
N ARG A 65 18.61 -23.20 -7.77
CA ARG A 65 19.36 -21.99 -7.42
C ARG A 65 18.46 -20.99 -6.70
N ALA A 66 19.07 -20.16 -5.86
CA ALA A 66 18.37 -19.07 -5.21
C ALA A 66 17.80 -18.11 -6.27
N LYS A 67 16.53 -17.75 -6.12
CA LYS A 67 15.82 -16.78 -6.96
C LYS A 67 15.15 -15.76 -6.06
N THR A 68 14.91 -14.58 -6.61
CA THR A 68 14.09 -13.55 -5.98
C THR A 68 12.82 -13.39 -6.80
N ILE A 69 11.67 -13.61 -6.17
CA ILE A 69 10.36 -13.32 -6.75
C ILE A 69 9.82 -12.10 -6.03
N LYS A 70 9.47 -11.09 -6.82
CA LYS A 70 8.88 -9.84 -6.34
C LYS A 70 7.56 -9.63 -7.04
N VAL A 71 6.52 -9.43 -6.25
CA VAL A 71 5.19 -9.11 -6.75
C VAL A 71 4.76 -7.82 -6.06
N ARG A 72 4.19 -6.89 -6.83
CA ARG A 72 3.75 -5.58 -6.35
C ARG A 72 2.45 -5.22 -7.05
N GLN A 73 1.53 -4.61 -6.31
CA GLN A 73 0.31 -4.03 -6.87
C GLN A 73 -0.10 -2.80 -6.07
N GLY A 74 -0.73 -1.82 -6.73
CA GLY A 74 -1.11 -0.54 -6.13
C GLY A 74 0.04 0.45 -5.92
N TYR A 75 -0.21 1.47 -5.10
CA TYR A 75 0.75 2.53 -4.85
C TYR A 75 1.69 2.18 -3.69
N LEU A 76 3.00 2.36 -3.90
CA LEU A 76 4.02 2.11 -2.90
C LEU A 76 5.20 3.05 -3.12
N PRO A 77 5.45 4.01 -2.22
CA PRO A 77 6.61 4.87 -2.31
C PRO A 77 7.88 4.10 -1.91
N LYS A 78 8.98 4.40 -2.61
CA LYS A 78 10.29 3.76 -2.37
C LYS A 78 11.38 4.72 -1.89
N SER A 79 11.14 6.02 -1.94
CA SER A 79 12.13 7.07 -1.67
C SER A 79 11.55 8.17 -0.80
N GLY A 80 12.42 8.84 -0.04
CA GLY A 80 12.07 9.97 0.83
C GLY A 80 11.46 9.56 2.17
N ASP A 81 11.07 10.56 2.97
CA ASP A 81 10.50 10.35 4.31
C ASP A 81 9.14 9.63 4.30
N VAL A 82 8.44 9.65 3.18
CA VAL A 82 7.17 8.94 2.98
C VAL A 82 7.29 7.42 3.13
N VAL A 83 8.51 6.87 3.07
CA VAL A 83 8.77 5.44 3.29
C VAL A 83 8.49 5.03 4.74
N LYS A 84 8.60 5.96 5.70
CA LYS A 84 8.30 5.70 7.12
C LYS A 84 6.82 5.43 7.38
N LEU A 85 5.94 5.84 6.46
CA LEU A 85 4.49 5.59 6.52
C LEU A 85 4.09 4.21 5.96
N VAL A 86 5.07 3.42 5.51
CA VAL A 86 4.84 2.08 4.97
C VAL A 86 5.15 1.07 6.06
N ASP A 87 4.18 0.22 6.39
CA ASP A 87 4.41 -0.86 7.33
C ASP A 87 5.19 -1.98 6.65
N GLU A 88 6.30 -2.39 7.26
CA GLU A 88 7.10 -3.51 6.77
C GLU A 88 7.27 -4.62 7.80
N ALA A 89 7.33 -5.85 7.29
CA ALA A 89 7.70 -7.01 8.07
C ALA A 89 8.64 -7.92 7.29
N LYS A 90 9.56 -8.57 8.01
CA LYS A 90 10.49 -9.57 7.48
C LYS A 90 10.36 -10.83 8.32
N VAL A 91 10.18 -11.95 7.65
CA VAL A 91 10.03 -13.27 8.28
C VAL A 91 10.84 -14.28 7.48
N ALA A 92 11.53 -15.19 8.18
CA ALA A 92 12.17 -16.33 7.56
C ALA A 92 11.23 -17.54 7.58
N SER A 93 11.25 -18.33 6.52
CA SER A 93 10.56 -19.61 6.41
C SER A 93 11.60 -20.72 6.24
N TYR A 94 11.35 -21.88 6.84
CA TYR A 94 12.30 -23.00 6.89
C TYR A 94 11.74 -24.28 6.23
N PRO A 95 11.52 -24.30 4.91
CA PRO A 95 11.21 -25.53 4.20
C PRO A 95 12.43 -26.46 4.14
N LYS A 96 12.18 -27.74 3.80
CA LYS A 96 13.21 -28.80 3.75
C LYS A 96 14.44 -28.49 2.88
N TYR A 97 14.32 -27.59 1.90
CA TYR A 97 15.38 -27.30 0.92
C TYR A 97 16.25 -26.07 1.27
N GLY A 98 15.98 -25.41 2.40
CA GLY A 98 16.76 -24.29 2.93
C GLY A 98 15.90 -23.10 3.39
N ALA A 99 16.52 -22.04 3.90
CA ALA A 99 15.81 -20.85 4.36
C ALA A 99 15.32 -19.96 3.19
N ILE A 100 14.12 -19.42 3.34
CA ILE A 100 13.52 -18.45 2.43
C ILE A 100 13.20 -17.18 3.22
N GLY A 101 13.72 -16.04 2.78
CA GLY A 101 13.42 -14.73 3.34
C GLY A 101 12.19 -14.13 2.68
N ILE A 102 11.20 -13.74 3.48
CA ILE A 102 9.96 -13.11 3.04
C ILE A 102 9.93 -11.69 3.60
N GLN A 103 9.74 -10.71 2.71
CA GLN A 103 9.55 -9.32 3.06
C GLN A 103 8.19 -8.86 2.53
N VAL A 104 7.37 -8.29 3.40
CA VAL A 104 6.05 -7.76 3.08
C VAL A 104 6.06 -6.27 3.41
N ARG A 105 5.57 -5.44 2.48
CA ARG A 105 5.40 -4.00 2.65
C ARG A 105 3.97 -3.64 2.27
N ILE A 106 3.25 -2.99 3.16
CA ILE A 106 1.83 -2.63 2.98
C ILE A 106 1.67 -1.13 3.24
N VAL A 107 0.90 -0.47 2.37
CA VAL A 107 0.41 0.89 2.59
C VAL A 107 -1.05 0.79 3.00
N GLN A 108 -1.34 1.19 4.24
CA GLN A 108 -2.69 1.15 4.78
C GLN A 108 -3.63 2.14 4.10
N ALA A 109 -4.92 1.84 4.13
CA ALA A 109 -5.99 2.72 3.69
C ALA A 109 -5.90 4.07 4.42
N GLY A 110 -6.02 5.18 3.68
CA GLY A 110 -6.06 6.52 4.28
C GLY A 110 -4.70 7.10 4.68
N THR A 111 -3.59 6.43 4.34
CA THR A 111 -2.24 7.02 4.49
C THR A 111 -2.13 8.27 3.61
N VAL A 112 -2.07 9.45 4.23
CA VAL A 112 -2.02 10.72 3.50
C VAL A 112 -0.59 11.03 3.11
N PHE A 113 -0.28 10.95 1.83
CA PHE A 113 1.02 11.36 1.33
C PHE A 113 1.10 12.89 1.19
N PRO A 114 2.25 13.52 1.50
CA PRO A 114 2.44 14.96 1.35
C PRO A 114 2.17 15.50 -0.07
N GLN A 115 2.35 14.64 -1.09
CA GLN A 115 2.06 14.98 -2.49
C GLN A 115 0.56 15.09 -2.76
N ASP A 116 -0.28 14.28 -2.10
CA ASP A 116 -1.73 14.35 -2.26
C ASP A 116 -2.33 15.60 -1.62
N LYS A 117 -1.74 16.09 -0.52
CA LYS A 117 -2.10 17.39 0.05
C LYS A 117 -1.90 18.51 -0.98
N ARG A 118 -0.78 18.52 -1.71
CA ARG A 118 -0.48 19.53 -2.75
C ARG A 118 -1.50 19.55 -3.89
N LYS A 119 -2.10 18.41 -4.28
CA LYS A 119 -3.17 18.36 -5.29
C LYS A 119 -4.45 19.03 -4.79
N LYS A 120 -4.92 18.68 -3.58
CA LYS A 120 -6.11 19.31 -2.98
C LYS A 120 -5.98 20.84 -2.85
N PHE A 121 -4.79 21.36 -2.53
CA PHE A 121 -4.55 22.81 -2.50
C PHE A 121 -4.61 23.48 -3.88
N LYS A 122 -4.16 22.79 -4.95
CA LYS A 122 -4.26 23.32 -6.32
C LYS A 122 -5.71 23.32 -6.82
N ASP A 123 -6.46 22.27 -6.53
CA ASP A 123 -7.86 22.16 -6.93
C ASP A 123 -8.73 23.19 -6.20
N ALA A 124 -8.50 23.40 -4.90
CA ALA A 124 -9.16 24.46 -4.13
C ALA A 124 -8.80 25.87 -4.63
N LYS A 125 -7.55 26.10 -5.05
CA LYS A 125 -7.12 27.39 -5.63
C LYS A 125 -7.71 27.62 -7.02
N LYS A 126 -7.93 26.56 -7.80
CA LYS A 126 -8.59 26.63 -9.11
C LYS A 126 -10.09 26.91 -8.98
N GLN A 127 -10.77 26.26 -8.03
CA GLN A 127 -12.17 26.54 -7.72
C GLN A 127 -12.37 27.96 -7.20
N LYS A 128 -11.51 28.45 -6.30
CA LYS A 128 -11.57 29.85 -5.84
C LYS A 128 -11.37 30.86 -6.98
N ARG A 129 -10.50 30.58 -7.95
CA ARG A 129 -10.31 31.46 -9.13
C ARG A 129 -11.56 31.51 -10.02
N PHE A 130 -12.21 30.37 -10.24
CA PHE A 130 -13.45 30.30 -11.04
C PHE A 130 -14.62 31.06 -10.42
N ILE A 131 -14.72 31.07 -9.08
CA ILE A 131 -15.77 31.81 -8.35
C ILE A 131 -15.50 33.33 -8.40
N VAL A 132 -14.24 33.76 -8.38
CA VAL A 132 -13.88 35.19 -8.48
C VAL A 132 -14.14 35.71 -9.90
N GLU A 133 -13.76 34.97 -10.94
CA GLU A 133 -14.06 35.35 -12.34
C GLU A 133 -15.57 35.39 -12.64
N ALA A 134 -16.37 34.51 -12.02
CA ALA A 134 -17.83 34.56 -12.13
C ALA A 134 -18.46 35.74 -11.36
N GLY A 135 -17.90 36.11 -10.21
CA GLY A 135 -18.38 37.25 -9.42
C GLY A 135 -18.12 38.61 -10.07
N GLU A 136 -16.96 38.78 -10.72
CA GLU A 136 -16.62 40.01 -11.45
C GLU A 136 -17.53 40.22 -12.69
N GLY A 137 -18.00 39.15 -13.34
CA GLY A 137 -18.94 39.21 -14.45
C GLY A 137 -20.36 39.63 -14.05
N GLU A 138 -20.81 39.30 -12.83
CA GLU A 138 -22.12 39.74 -12.32
C GLU A 138 -22.12 41.19 -11.83
N GLU A 139 -21.01 41.69 -11.29
CA GLU A 139 -20.88 43.10 -10.89
C GLU A 139 -20.85 44.05 -12.11
N GLN A 140 -20.16 43.67 -13.19
CA GLN A 140 -20.11 44.44 -14.43
C GLN A 140 -21.47 44.49 -15.15
N MET A 141 -22.30 43.45 -15.02
CA MET A 141 -23.65 43.44 -15.62
C MET A 141 -24.64 44.31 -14.84
N LYS A 142 -24.51 44.39 -13.51
CA LYS A 142 -25.34 45.27 -12.65
C LYS A 142 -24.97 46.75 -12.78
N SER A 143 -23.71 47.07 -13.06
CA SER A 143 -23.30 48.47 -13.31
C SER A 143 -23.83 49.02 -14.65
N ASN A 144 -23.98 48.17 -15.66
CA ASN A 144 -24.47 48.59 -16.98
C ASN A 144 -25.99 48.77 -17.06
N ILE A 145 -26.76 48.06 -16.22
CA ILE A 145 -28.23 48.16 -16.16
C ILE A 145 -28.70 49.44 -15.45
N ASN A 146 -27.90 50.01 -14.54
CA ASN A 146 -28.25 51.23 -13.80
C ASN A 146 -27.85 52.54 -14.50
N GLN A 147 -27.39 52.48 -15.76
CA GLN A 147 -27.01 53.65 -16.56
C GLN A 147 -27.92 53.94 -17.76
N GLU A 148 -28.95 53.13 -18.00
CA GLU A 148 -30.09 53.41 -18.92
C GLU A 148 -31.34 53.81 -18.13
#